data_AF-A0AAX2KWB3-F1
#
_entry.id   AF-A0AAX2KWB3-F1
#
_cell.length_a   1.000
_cell.length_b   1.000
_cell.length_c   1.000
_cell.angle_alpha   90.00
_cell.angle_beta   90.00
_cell.angle_gamma   90.00
#
_symmetry.space_group_name_H-M   'P 1'
#
loop_
_entity.id
_entity.type
_entity.pdbx_description
1 polymer ?
#
loop_
_entity_poly.entity_id
_entity_poly.type
_entity_poly.pdbx_seq_one_letter_code
_entity_poly.pdbx_strand_id
1 'polypeptide(L)'
;MSWGGTEKSDELFKQLGIHWIDWNAMVGDAEPLDRQPTTVAEMLAFHQHSLEVYPDYNIRVVLMHDSVDKELTKQALPQLIEFYQANGYQFGVLY
;
A
#
# COMPACT_ATOMS: atom_id res chain seq x y z
N MET A 1 12.45 1.00 -2.86
CA MET A 1 13.68 0.18 -2.85
C MET A 1 13.28 -1.18 -3.36
N SER A 2 13.88 -1.66 -4.44
CA SER A 2 13.72 -3.05 -4.87
C SER A 2 14.69 -3.93 -4.09
N TRP A 3 14.31 -5.18 -3.83
CA TRP A 3 15.20 -6.18 -3.25
C TRP A 3 16.37 -6.45 -4.21
N GLY A 4 17.59 -6.54 -3.69
CA GLY A 4 18.77 -6.92 -4.47
C GLY A 4 19.03 -8.42 -4.38
N GLY A 5 19.63 -9.00 -5.42
CA GLY A 5 20.03 -10.42 -5.41
C GLY A 5 18.87 -11.41 -5.60
N THR A 6 17.72 -10.96 -6.10
CA THR A 6 16.52 -11.79 -6.32
C THR A 6 16.44 -12.36 -7.73
N GLU A 7 17.40 -12.09 -8.62
CA GLU A 7 17.28 -12.37 -10.06
C GLU A 7 17.00 -13.85 -10.34
N LYS A 8 17.69 -14.74 -9.62
CA LYS A 8 17.47 -16.19 -9.74
C LYS A 8 16.07 -16.62 -9.28
N SER A 9 15.57 -16.01 -8.21
CA SER A 9 14.22 -16.28 -7.70
C SER A 9 13.16 -15.73 -8.65
N ASP A 10 13.39 -14.54 -9.21
CA ASP A 10 12.49 -13.91 -10.18
C ASP A 10 12.39 -14.76 -11.47
N GLU A 11 13.50 -15.31 -11.94
CA GLU A 11 13.50 -16.25 -13.07
C GLU A 11 12.73 -17.54 -12.76
N LEU A 12 12.91 -18.11 -11.58
CA LEU A 12 12.20 -19.32 -11.15
C LEU A 12 10.69 -19.06 -11.01
N PHE A 13 10.29 -17.96 -10.38
CA PHE A 13 8.88 -17.57 -10.26
C PHE A 13 8.25 -17.34 -11.62
N LYS A 14 8.95 -16.66 -12.53
CA LYS A 14 8.47 -16.43 -13.89
C LYS A 14 8.23 -17.74 -14.66
N GLN A 15 9.08 -18.75 -14.49
CA GLN A 15 8.88 -20.07 -15.09
C GLN A 15 7.61 -20.78 -14.56
N LEU A 16 7.18 -20.43 -13.35
CA LEU A 16 5.96 -20.95 -12.72
C LEU A 16 4.72 -20.07 -12.98
N GLY A 17 4.86 -18.99 -13.76
CA GLY A 17 3.78 -18.01 -13.96
C GLY A 17 3.49 -17.15 -12.73
N ILE A 18 4.44 -17.05 -11.81
CA ILE A 18 4.35 -16.25 -10.58
C ILE A 18 5.05 -14.91 -10.84
N HIS A 19 4.38 -13.82 -10.48
CA HIS A 19 4.89 -12.46 -10.62
C HIS A 19 4.96 -11.79 -9.25
N TRP A 20 6.04 -11.06 -8.98
CA TRP A 20 6.14 -10.24 -7.78
C TRP A 20 5.46 -8.90 -8.00
N ILE A 21 5.03 -8.29 -6.89
CA ILE A 21 4.47 -6.94 -6.88
C ILE A 21 4.90 -6.22 -5.60
N ASP A 22 5.37 -4.99 -5.77
CA ASP A 22 5.52 -4.01 -4.70
C ASP A 22 4.33 -3.04 -4.71
N TRP A 23 4.39 -2.02 -3.88
CA TRP A 23 3.38 -0.97 -3.76
C TRP A 23 3.96 0.39 -4.15
N ASN A 24 3.09 1.33 -4.50
CA ASN A 24 3.45 2.74 -4.79
C ASN A 24 2.68 3.74 -3.93
N ALA A 25 1.95 3.25 -2.92
CA ALA A 25 1.27 4.01 -1.89
C ALA A 25 1.16 3.14 -0.63
N MET A 26 0.99 3.74 0.54
CA MET A 26 0.86 2.99 1.79
C MET A 26 0.13 3.81 2.86
N VAL A 27 -0.33 3.15 3.91
CA VAL A 27 -1.02 3.84 5.04
C VAL A 27 -0.10 4.10 6.23
N GLY A 28 1.15 3.64 6.17
CA GLY A 28 2.15 3.85 7.24
C GLY A 28 2.04 2.89 8.43
N ASP A 29 1.21 1.86 8.35
CA ASP A 29 0.92 0.94 9.47
C ASP A 29 2.08 -0.02 9.82
N ALA A 30 3.18 0.00 9.06
CA ALA A 30 4.42 -0.71 9.33
C ALA A 30 5.64 0.22 9.42
N GLU A 31 5.44 1.54 9.50
CA GLU A 31 6.53 2.48 9.79
C GLU A 31 7.14 2.23 11.17
N PRO A 32 8.40 2.68 11.40
CA PRO A 32 8.97 2.73 12.74
C PRO A 32 8.07 3.52 13.71
N LEU A 33 8.11 3.16 14.99
CA LEU A 33 7.17 3.66 16.02
C LEU A 33 7.12 5.19 16.15
N ASP A 34 8.19 5.89 15.82
CA ASP A 34 8.28 7.35 15.87
C ASP A 34 7.61 8.04 14.67
N ARG A 35 7.25 7.28 13.63
CA ARG A 35 6.62 7.74 12.38
C ARG A 35 5.28 7.07 12.08
N GLN A 36 4.96 5.99 12.79
CA GLN A 36 3.72 5.25 12.60
C GLN A 36 2.51 6.09 13.02
N PRO A 37 1.47 6.20 12.18
CA PRO A 37 0.23 6.88 12.55
C PRO A 37 -0.42 6.22 13.78
N THR A 38 -0.92 7.05 14.71
CA THR A 38 -1.57 6.60 15.95
C THR A 38 -3.07 6.90 15.96
N THR A 39 -3.54 7.75 15.04
CA THR A 39 -4.96 8.05 14.85
C THR A 39 -5.39 7.86 13.40
N VAL A 40 -6.70 7.72 13.18
CA VAL A 40 -7.26 7.55 11.83
C VAL A 40 -6.95 8.77 10.96
N ALA A 41 -7.03 9.97 11.53
CA ALA A 41 -6.72 11.21 10.82
C ALA A 41 -5.24 11.27 10.40
N GLU A 42 -4.31 10.86 11.29
CA GLU A 42 -2.89 10.75 10.96
C GLU A 42 -2.65 9.72 9.85
N MET A 43 -3.36 8.59 9.88
CA MET A 43 -3.22 7.54 8.86
C MET A 43 -3.70 8.02 7.48
N LEU A 44 -4.82 8.75 7.43
CA LEU A 44 -5.29 9.36 6.18
C LEU A 44 -4.31 10.42 5.66
N ALA A 45 -3.77 11.25 6.55
CA ALA A 45 -2.76 12.25 6.17
C ALA A 45 -1.47 11.59 5.67
N PHE A 46 -1.00 10.54 6.35
CA PHE A 46 0.15 9.74 5.91
C PHE A 46 -0.12 9.14 4.54
N HIS A 47 -1.31 8.56 4.35
CA HIS A 47 -1.70 7.97 3.08
C HIS A 47 -1.67 8.98 1.94
N GLN A 48 -2.26 10.16 2.14
CA GLN A 48 -2.24 11.25 1.16
C GLN A 48 -0.81 11.67 0.81
N HIS A 49 0.06 11.84 1.81
CA HIS A 49 1.47 12.15 1.58
C HIS A 49 2.19 11.03 0.78
N SER A 50 1.86 9.75 1.03
CA SER A 50 2.45 8.63 0.29
C SER A 50 2.15 8.69 -1.22
N LEU A 51 1.01 9.28 -1.62
CA LEU A 51 0.63 9.44 -3.03
C LEU A 51 1.49 10.49 -3.75
N GLU A 52 2.05 11.45 -3.01
CA GLU A 52 2.89 12.53 -3.54
C GLU A 52 4.28 12.05 -3.95
N VAL A 53 4.73 10.89 -3.46
CA VAL A 53 6.04 10.30 -3.81
C VAL A 53 6.08 9.94 -5.30
N TYR A 54 4.94 9.55 -5.87
CA TYR A 54 4.79 9.16 -7.27
C TYR A 54 3.53 9.84 -7.86
N PRO A 55 3.55 11.16 -8.10
CA PRO A 55 2.35 11.92 -8.39
C PRO A 55 1.70 11.53 -9.73
N ASP A 56 2.50 11.14 -10.72
CA ASP A 56 2.03 10.88 -12.09
C ASP A 56 1.46 9.47 -12.32
N TYR A 57 1.31 8.66 -11.25
CA TYR A 57 0.79 7.30 -11.36
C TYR A 57 -0.74 7.27 -11.25
N ASN A 58 -1.39 6.82 -12.33
CA ASN A 58 -2.85 6.66 -12.39
C ASN A 58 -3.34 5.31 -11.81
N ILE A 59 -2.43 4.40 -11.46
CA ILE A 59 -2.71 3.13 -10.78
C ILE A 59 -2.03 3.18 -9.42
N ARG A 60 -2.81 2.93 -8.36
CA ARG A 60 -2.32 2.87 -6.98
C ARG A 60 -2.41 1.44 -6.44
N VAL A 61 -1.26 0.89 -6.07
CA VAL A 61 -1.14 -0.34 -5.30
C VAL A 61 -0.81 0.10 -3.88
N VAL A 62 -1.78 -0.02 -2.98
CA VAL A 62 -1.71 0.52 -1.61
C VAL A 62 -1.34 -0.60 -0.65
N LEU A 63 -0.22 -0.46 0.06
CA LEU A 63 0.16 -1.39 1.12
C LEU A 63 -0.61 -1.11 2.42
N MET A 64 -1.21 -2.17 2.95
CA MET A 64 -1.88 -2.26 4.25
C MET A 64 -1.65 -3.67 4.82
N HIS A 65 -1.71 -3.82 6.14
CA HIS A 65 -1.59 -5.10 6.84
C HIS A 65 -2.87 -5.46 7.59
N ASP A 66 -3.31 -6.71 7.50
CA ASP A 66 -4.52 -7.26 8.12
C ASP A 66 -4.20 -8.15 9.35
N SER A 67 -3.21 -7.76 10.15
CA SER A 67 -2.83 -8.46 11.38
C SER A 67 -3.54 -7.93 12.63
N VAL A 68 -3.52 -8.73 13.71
CA VAL A 68 -4.22 -8.45 14.98
C VAL A 68 -3.82 -7.10 15.61
N ASP A 69 -2.60 -6.64 15.37
CA ASP A 69 -2.06 -5.36 15.85
C ASP A 69 -2.40 -4.15 14.95
N LYS A 70 -3.18 -4.34 13.87
CA LYS A 70 -3.49 -3.31 12.86
C LYS A 70 -4.94 -2.84 12.91
N GLU A 71 -5.52 -2.76 14.11
CA GLU A 71 -6.91 -2.31 14.29
C GLU A 71 -7.12 -0.88 13.75
N LEU A 72 -6.09 -0.02 13.80
CA LEU A 72 -6.18 1.32 13.22
C LEU A 72 -6.39 1.30 11.70
N THR A 73 -5.70 0.40 10.99
CA THR A 73 -5.86 0.20 9.53
C THR A 73 -7.30 -0.19 9.21
N LYS A 74 -7.87 -1.12 9.99
CA LYS A 74 -9.27 -1.53 9.85
C LYS A 74 -10.25 -0.37 10.11
N GLN A 75 -9.98 0.47 11.10
CA GLN A 75 -10.81 1.64 11.41
C GLN A 75 -10.75 2.71 10.30
N ALA A 76 -9.59 2.90 9.67
CA ALA A 76 -9.40 3.87 8.59
C ALA A 76 -9.93 3.39 7.22
N LEU A 77 -10.06 2.08 7.01
CA LEU A 77 -10.41 1.48 5.73
C LEU A 77 -11.67 2.07 5.06
N PRO A 78 -12.80 2.32 5.77
CA PRO A 78 -13.97 2.94 5.14
C PRO A 78 -13.67 4.32 4.54
N GLN A 79 -12.91 5.16 5.24
CA GLN A 79 -12.57 6.51 4.78
C GLN A 79 -11.55 6.49 3.64
N LEU A 80 -10.63 5.52 3.63
CA LEU A 80 -9.74 5.28 2.50
C LEU A 80 -10.55 4.89 1.25
N ILE A 81 -11.55 4.01 1.40
CA ILE A 81 -12.44 3.62 0.29
C ILE A 81 -13.19 4.85 -0.24
N GLU A 82 -13.80 5.64 0.64
CA GLU A 82 -14.50 6.88 0.29
C GLU A 82 -13.58 7.88 -0.43
N PHE A 83 -12.35 8.06 0.06
CA PHE A 83 -11.35 8.91 -0.57
C PHE A 83 -11.10 8.50 -2.02
N TYR A 84 -10.85 7.21 -2.28
CA TYR A 84 -10.60 6.72 -3.63
C TYR A 84 -11.83 6.88 -4.55
N GLN A 85 -13.02 6.54 -4.06
CA GLN A 85 -14.26 6.70 -4.81
C GLN A 85 -14.54 8.16 -5.17
N ALA A 86 -14.37 9.08 -4.21
CA ALA A 86 -14.56 10.51 -4.40
C ALA A 86 -13.56 11.11 -5.41
N ASN A 87 -12.38 10.52 -5.55
CA ASN A 87 -11.35 10.90 -6.51
C ASN A 87 -11.45 10.13 -7.85
N GLY A 88 -12.55 9.41 -8.10
CA GLY A 88 -12.82 8.76 -9.38
C GLY A 88 -12.04 7.46 -9.62
N TYR A 89 -11.42 6.88 -8.59
CA TYR A 89 -10.75 5.59 -8.70
C TYR A 89 -11.76 4.43 -8.75
N GLN A 90 -11.34 3.35 -9.40
CA GLN A 90 -12.01 2.06 -9.39
C GLN A 90 -11.13 1.03 -8.68
N PHE A 91 -11.76 0.10 -7.97
CA PHE A 91 -11.06 -0.97 -7.26
C PHE A 91 -10.92 -2.18 -8.16
N GLY A 92 -9.68 -2.64 -8.34
CA GLY A 92 -9.33 -3.88 -9.02
C GLY A 92 -8.61 -4.83 -8.07
N VAL A 93 -8.48 -6.08 -8.48
CA VAL A 93 -7.67 -7.09 -7.80
C VAL A 93 -6.63 -7.64 -8.78
N LEU A 94 -5.56 -8.21 -8.23
CA LEU A 94 -4.50 -8.86 -8.99
C LEU A 94 -4.79 -10.36 -9.04
N TYR A 95 -4.58 -10.98 -10.20
CA TYR A 95 -4.81 -12.41 -10.45
C TYR A 95 -3.54 -13.07 -10.98
#